data_AF-A0A1E4J1T0-F1
#
_entry.id   AF-A0A1E4J1T0-F1
#
_cell.length_a   1.000
_cell.length_b   1.000
_cell.length_c   1.000
_cell.angle_alpha   90.00
_cell.angle_beta   90.00
_cell.angle_gamma   90.00
#
_symmetry.space_group_name_H-M   'P 1'
#
loop_
_entity.id
_entity.type
_entity.pdbx_description
1 polymer ?
#
loop_
_entity_poly.entity_id
_entity_poly.type
_entity_poly.pdbx_seq_one_letter_code
_entity_poly.pdbx_strand_id
1 'polypeptide(L)'
;MTNLGLFMPIRSSRTTRMLTCAAAAASVLAVTGCSLLKDTSSAYAASANAQERAAAEASAETKSSANIDSKATYLKLVEQMQKEGLWFASLAHIDALEQRWGVSPESTRVRADALRQTDQAALSAQAYKRLIGTPLESAGYRGLGLLAGARGSYAEAAQLLGKAQRQTPTDALLLSDLGYANLRAGQIEEARLPLMQALQLRPDSTQAQSNLALYLEVTGQREQADRLMEVNRMPPAARAAVREAAQQMRTGGTPLAAASAAPVAVAPRPLASTPQPAREDTVPPPLMLKASRWAGMGGLRTASQLNPSVADSTLSMPPNSTSQGTQ
;
A
#
# COMPACT_ATOMS: atom_id res chain seq x y z
N MET A 1 -17.86 -71.99 -9.74
CA MET A 1 -17.83 -73.47 -9.82
C MET A 1 -17.70 -73.84 -11.29
N THR A 2 -16.73 -74.73 -11.59
CA THR A 2 -16.64 -75.65 -12.75
C THR A 2 -16.61 -75.05 -14.17
N ASN A 3 -15.77 -75.48 -15.12
CA ASN A 3 -14.83 -76.60 -15.15
C ASN A 3 -13.83 -76.44 -16.31
N LEU A 4 -12.64 -77.04 -16.10
CA LEU A 4 -11.70 -77.67 -17.04
C LEU A 4 -12.23 -77.95 -18.46
N GLY A 5 -11.44 -77.85 -19.55
CA GLY A 5 -10.05 -78.30 -19.74
C GLY A 5 -10.00 -79.49 -20.72
N LEU A 6 -8.85 -79.66 -21.39
CA LEU A 6 -8.35 -80.84 -22.13
C LEU A 6 -8.76 -81.02 -23.63
N PHE A 7 -7.80 -80.97 -24.58
CA PHE A 7 -6.86 -82.03 -25.06
C PHE A 7 -7.53 -82.92 -26.16
N MET A 8 -6.95 -83.36 -27.29
CA MET A 8 -5.60 -83.38 -27.90
C MET A 8 -5.74 -84.12 -29.27
N PRO A 9 -4.71 -84.79 -29.85
CA PRO A 9 -3.86 -84.45 -31.01
C PRO A 9 -4.17 -85.27 -32.29
N ILE A 10 -3.32 -85.15 -33.33
CA ILE A 10 -2.64 -86.23 -34.11
C ILE A 10 -1.80 -85.55 -35.21
N ARG A 11 -0.45 -85.59 -35.12
CA ARG A 11 0.49 -86.38 -35.96
C ARG A 11 0.45 -85.93 -37.45
N SER A 12 1.54 -85.65 -38.17
CA SER A 12 2.86 -86.26 -38.14
C SER A 12 3.84 -85.54 -39.09
N SER A 13 5.05 -85.31 -38.57
CA SER A 13 6.33 -85.76 -39.14
C SER A 13 7.00 -85.05 -40.34
N ARG A 14 8.33 -84.96 -40.15
CA ARG A 14 9.46 -84.94 -41.08
C ARG A 14 10.02 -83.55 -41.43
N THR A 15 11.00 -83.05 -40.68
CA THR A 15 12.45 -83.33 -40.80
C THR A 15 13.06 -82.97 -42.16
N THR A 16 13.81 -81.88 -42.14
CA THR A 16 15.19 -81.77 -42.66
C THR A 16 15.39 -81.66 -44.17
N ARG A 17 15.85 -80.48 -44.60
CA ARG A 17 17.04 -80.23 -45.46
C ARG A 17 17.20 -78.71 -45.57
N MET A 18 18.09 -78.13 -44.76
CA MET A 18 19.48 -77.82 -45.11
C MET A 18 19.62 -76.85 -46.29
N LEU A 19 20.14 -75.67 -45.94
CA LEU A 19 21.13 -74.87 -46.68
C LEU A 19 21.02 -74.87 -48.21
N THR A 20 20.65 -73.71 -48.77
CA THR A 20 21.53 -72.87 -49.61
C THR A 20 20.67 -71.83 -50.33
N CYS A 21 20.83 -70.56 -49.97
CA CYS A 21 20.76 -69.37 -50.84
C CYS A 21 20.89 -68.11 -49.97
N ALA A 22 21.96 -68.08 -49.16
CA ALA A 22 22.51 -66.85 -48.64
C ALA A 22 23.34 -66.20 -49.76
N ALA A 23 22.70 -65.45 -50.66
CA ALA A 23 23.37 -64.52 -51.59
C ALA A 23 22.34 -63.71 -52.43
N ALA A 24 21.40 -62.99 -51.80
CA ALA A 24 20.64 -61.93 -52.50
C ALA A 24 19.84 -60.96 -51.60
N ALA A 25 20.06 -60.93 -50.28
CA ALA A 25 19.28 -60.06 -49.38
C ALA A 25 20.14 -59.34 -48.33
N ALA A 26 21.41 -59.03 -48.66
CA ALA A 26 22.33 -58.30 -47.79
C ALA A 26 22.88 -57.02 -48.44
N SER A 27 22.13 -56.42 -49.38
CA SER A 27 22.56 -55.21 -50.10
C SER A 27 21.58 -54.04 -50.03
N VAL A 28 20.57 -54.09 -49.14
CA VAL A 28 19.63 -52.95 -48.93
C VAL A 28 19.61 -52.44 -47.47
N LEU A 29 20.39 -53.04 -46.56
CA LEU A 29 20.50 -52.59 -45.17
C LEU A 29 21.86 -51.96 -44.81
N ALA A 30 22.54 -51.37 -45.79
CA ALA A 30 23.86 -50.75 -45.59
C ALA A 30 23.99 -49.30 -46.11
N VAL A 31 22.88 -48.56 -46.27
CA VAL A 31 22.93 -47.11 -46.59
C VAL A 31 22.05 -46.23 -45.68
N THR A 32 21.11 -46.78 -44.92
CA THR A 32 20.28 -46.03 -43.94
C THR A 32 20.85 -46.08 -42.52
N GLY A 33 22.18 -45.96 -42.38
CA GLY A 33 22.88 -46.10 -41.09
C GLY A 33 23.57 -44.85 -40.55
N CYS A 34 23.62 -43.74 -41.28
CA CYS A 34 24.41 -42.55 -40.87
C CYS A 34 23.63 -41.25 -40.67
N SER A 35 22.31 -41.22 -40.86
CA SER A 35 21.47 -40.06 -40.50
C SER A 35 20.87 -40.15 -39.09
N LEU A 36 20.74 -41.35 -38.52
CA LEU A 36 20.03 -41.53 -37.24
C LEU A 36 20.84 -41.11 -35.99
N LEU A 37 22.17 -41.07 -36.04
CA LEU A 37 23.03 -40.65 -34.91
C LEU A 37 23.18 -39.13 -34.79
N LYS A 38 22.94 -38.40 -35.89
CA LYS A 38 22.99 -36.93 -35.90
C LYS A 38 21.70 -36.31 -35.35
N ASP A 39 20.58 -37.03 -35.46
CA ASP A 39 19.29 -36.61 -34.93
C ASP A 39 19.10 -36.98 -33.46
N THR A 40 19.70 -38.07 -32.96
CA THR A 40 19.64 -38.38 -31.52
C THR A 40 20.54 -37.45 -30.70
N SER A 41 21.74 -37.12 -31.17
CA SER A 41 22.64 -36.19 -30.46
C SER A 41 22.08 -34.76 -30.40
N SER A 42 21.38 -34.31 -31.46
CA SER A 42 20.67 -33.03 -31.45
C SER A 42 19.41 -33.05 -30.57
N ALA A 43 18.67 -34.17 -30.52
CA ALA A 43 17.53 -34.35 -29.61
C ALA A 43 17.94 -34.41 -28.12
N TYR A 44 19.07 -35.05 -27.79
CA TYR A 44 19.63 -35.05 -26.44
C TYR A 44 20.17 -33.67 -26.05
N ALA A 45 20.85 -32.95 -26.95
CA ALA A 45 21.30 -31.58 -26.67
C ALA A 45 20.14 -30.58 -26.54
N ALA A 46 19.05 -30.76 -27.31
CA ALA A 46 17.85 -29.94 -27.20
C ALA A 46 17.09 -30.20 -25.89
N SER A 47 17.00 -31.44 -25.43
CA SER A 47 16.38 -31.78 -24.13
C SER A 47 17.24 -31.35 -22.94
N ALA A 48 18.58 -31.45 -23.02
CA ALA A 48 19.48 -30.91 -22.00
C ALA A 48 19.33 -29.38 -21.88
N ASN A 49 19.32 -28.65 -23.00
CA ASN A 49 19.08 -27.21 -23.00
C ASN A 49 17.67 -26.84 -22.50
N ALA A 50 16.66 -27.65 -22.78
CA ALA A 50 15.30 -27.45 -22.26
C ALA A 50 15.23 -27.69 -20.75
N GLN A 51 15.93 -28.69 -20.23
CA GLN A 51 15.97 -29.01 -18.81
C GLN A 51 16.78 -28.00 -18.00
N GLU A 52 17.87 -27.47 -18.58
CA GLU A 52 18.62 -26.34 -17.99
C GLU A 52 17.80 -25.06 -17.96
N ARG A 53 17.04 -24.76 -19.03
CA ARG A 53 16.10 -23.61 -19.03
C ARG A 53 14.98 -23.79 -18.04
N ALA A 54 14.36 -24.97 -17.96
CA ALA A 54 13.32 -25.26 -16.98
C ALA A 54 13.85 -25.21 -15.54
N ALA A 55 15.07 -25.68 -15.29
CA ALA A 55 15.72 -25.55 -13.98
C ALA A 55 16.11 -24.10 -13.65
N ALA A 56 16.52 -23.32 -14.65
CA ALA A 56 16.78 -21.89 -14.51
C ALA A 56 15.49 -21.11 -14.23
N GLU A 57 14.38 -21.45 -14.89
CA GLU A 57 13.05 -20.88 -14.68
C GLU A 57 12.49 -21.27 -13.30
N ALA A 58 12.54 -22.55 -12.92
CA ALA A 58 12.10 -23.01 -11.59
C ALA A 58 12.94 -22.41 -10.46
N SER A 59 14.26 -22.26 -10.67
CA SER A 59 15.13 -21.58 -9.70
C SER A 59 14.95 -20.07 -9.71
N ALA A 60 14.57 -19.45 -10.83
CA ALA A 60 14.18 -18.04 -10.89
C ALA A 60 12.84 -17.78 -10.21
N GLU A 61 11.85 -18.66 -10.39
CA GLU A 61 10.57 -18.63 -9.68
C GLU A 61 10.76 -18.83 -8.17
N THR A 62 11.58 -19.80 -7.76
CA THR A 62 11.90 -20.04 -6.34
C THR A 62 12.67 -18.86 -5.72
N LYS A 63 13.58 -18.23 -6.46
CA LYS A 63 14.29 -17.03 -6.00
C LYS A 63 13.41 -15.79 -6.00
N SER A 64 12.46 -15.70 -6.93
CA SER A 64 11.45 -14.63 -7.02
C SER A 64 10.45 -14.73 -5.86
N SER A 65 9.91 -15.92 -5.60
CA SER A 65 9.03 -16.19 -4.46
C SER A 65 9.75 -15.96 -3.12
N ALA A 66 11.01 -16.41 -2.99
CA ALA A 66 11.79 -16.21 -1.77
C ALA A 66 12.13 -14.72 -1.49
N ASN A 67 12.32 -13.89 -2.51
CA ASN A 67 12.51 -12.44 -2.33
C ASN A 67 11.21 -11.69 -2.00
N ILE A 68 10.06 -12.23 -2.42
CA ILE A 68 8.72 -11.69 -2.16
C ILE A 68 8.21 -12.10 -0.76
N ASP A 69 8.75 -13.17 -0.17
CA ASP A 69 8.26 -13.77 1.08
C ASP A 69 8.80 -13.16 2.38
N SER A 70 9.61 -12.09 2.32
CA SER A 70 10.03 -11.43 3.55
C SER A 70 8.95 -10.47 4.08
N LYS A 71 8.77 -10.42 5.41
CA LYS A 71 7.89 -9.44 6.07
C LYS A 71 8.16 -8.01 5.60
N ALA A 72 9.44 -7.66 5.39
CA ALA A 72 9.85 -6.35 4.91
C ALA A 72 9.43 -6.07 3.46
N THR A 73 9.47 -7.08 2.58
CA THR A 73 8.99 -6.95 1.20
C THR A 73 7.48 -6.72 1.18
N TYR A 74 6.73 -7.44 2.02
CA TYR A 74 5.27 -7.27 2.11
C TYR A 74 4.87 -5.90 2.69
N LEU A 75 5.63 -5.37 3.67
CA LEU A 75 5.45 -3.99 4.15
C LEU A 75 5.64 -2.96 3.04
N LYS A 76 6.67 -3.13 2.18
CA LYS A 76 6.90 -2.24 1.04
C LYS A 76 5.76 -2.28 0.03
N LEU A 77 5.15 -3.45 -0.20
CA LEU A 77 3.95 -3.57 -1.02
C LEU A 77 2.81 -2.73 -0.44
N VAL A 78 2.53 -2.87 0.86
CA VAL A 78 1.50 -2.06 1.54
C VAL A 78 1.79 -0.57 1.40
N GLU A 79 3.04 -0.14 1.63
CA GLU A 79 3.42 1.27 1.49
C GLU A 79 3.27 1.78 0.04
N GLN A 80 3.55 0.93 -0.95
CA GLN A 80 3.34 1.27 -2.36
C GLN A 80 1.86 1.46 -2.68
N MET A 81 1.00 0.55 -2.21
CA MET A 81 -0.45 0.67 -2.36
C MET A 81 -0.97 1.98 -1.73
N GLN A 82 -0.44 2.35 -0.56
CA GLN A 82 -0.80 3.60 0.11
C GLN A 82 -0.38 4.84 -0.68
N LYS A 83 0.80 4.83 -1.30
CA LYS A 83 1.25 5.91 -2.21
C LYS A 83 0.32 6.07 -3.42
N GLU A 84 -0.23 4.97 -3.91
CA GLU A 84 -1.21 4.94 -5.00
C GLU A 84 -2.64 5.26 -4.53
N GLY A 85 -2.86 5.51 -3.23
CA GLY A 85 -4.16 5.82 -2.66
C GLY A 85 -5.09 4.62 -2.49
N LEU A 86 -4.57 3.39 -2.64
CA LEU A 86 -5.31 2.13 -2.49
C LEU A 86 -5.50 1.75 -1.02
N TRP A 87 -6.08 2.64 -0.22
CA TRP A 87 -6.15 2.50 1.24
C TRP A 87 -6.93 1.28 1.71
N PHE A 88 -8.09 0.99 1.11
CA PHE A 88 -8.91 -0.18 1.48
C PHE A 88 -8.21 -1.50 1.14
N ALA A 89 -7.61 -1.58 -0.05
CA ALA A 89 -6.84 -2.75 -0.44
C ALA A 89 -5.62 -2.92 0.49
N SER A 90 -4.96 -1.82 0.88
CA SER A 90 -3.85 -1.86 1.83
C SER A 90 -4.27 -2.45 3.18
N LEU A 91 -5.49 -2.16 3.68
CA LEU A 91 -5.99 -2.74 4.93
C LEU A 91 -6.11 -4.27 4.85
N ALA A 92 -6.64 -4.81 3.75
CA ALA A 92 -6.75 -6.25 3.55
C ALA A 92 -5.36 -6.93 3.49
N HIS A 93 -4.38 -6.29 2.83
CA HIS A 93 -3.00 -6.78 2.83
C HIS A 93 -2.34 -6.69 4.20
N ILE A 94 -2.65 -5.66 4.99
CA ILE A 94 -2.18 -5.57 6.37
C ILE A 94 -2.78 -6.69 7.24
N ASP A 95 -4.06 -7.02 7.05
CA ASP A 95 -4.68 -8.16 7.75
C ASP A 95 -3.94 -9.47 7.44
N ALA A 96 -3.65 -9.74 6.16
CA ALA A 96 -2.89 -10.92 5.75
C ALA A 96 -1.45 -10.93 6.29
N LEU A 97 -0.79 -9.76 6.30
CA LEU A 97 0.56 -9.60 6.85
C LEU A 97 0.57 -9.91 8.36
N GLU A 98 -0.38 -9.38 9.11
CA GLU A 98 -0.45 -9.57 10.56
C GLU A 98 -0.89 -10.99 10.93
N GLN A 99 -1.69 -11.66 10.10
CA GLN A 99 -1.97 -13.10 10.26
C GLN A 99 -0.72 -13.96 10.07
N ARG A 100 0.13 -13.65 9.08
CA ARG A 100 1.30 -14.46 8.76
C ARG A 100 2.49 -14.21 9.68
N TRP A 101 2.74 -12.96 10.07
CA TRP A 101 3.94 -12.55 10.82
C TRP A 101 3.67 -11.85 12.15
N GLY A 102 2.41 -11.77 12.58
CA GLY A 102 2.00 -11.05 13.79
C GLY A 102 2.04 -9.53 13.64
N VAL A 103 1.40 -8.86 14.61
CA VAL A 103 1.37 -7.39 14.70
C VAL A 103 2.75 -6.87 15.11
N SER A 104 3.26 -5.86 14.41
CA SER A 104 4.48 -5.14 14.82
C SER A 104 4.27 -3.62 14.77
N PRO A 105 5.21 -2.81 15.30
CA PRO A 105 5.11 -1.35 15.20
C PRO A 105 4.97 -0.87 13.74
N GLU A 106 5.68 -1.49 12.79
CA GLU A 106 5.63 -1.12 11.37
C GLU A 106 4.25 -1.42 10.77
N SER A 107 3.68 -2.60 11.04
CA SER A 107 2.33 -2.95 10.58
C SER A 107 1.27 -2.06 11.22
N THR A 108 1.43 -1.75 12.51
CA THR A 108 0.54 -0.85 13.25
C THR A 108 0.57 0.55 12.66
N ARG A 109 1.75 1.05 12.25
CA ARG A 109 1.88 2.37 11.60
C ARG A 109 1.13 2.42 10.27
N VAL A 110 1.39 1.49 9.34
CA VAL A 110 0.68 1.48 8.04
C VAL A 110 -0.82 1.28 8.22
N ARG A 111 -1.26 0.48 9.20
CA ARG A 111 -2.68 0.32 9.52
C ARG A 111 -3.29 1.63 10.00
N ALA A 112 -2.63 2.33 10.91
CA ALA A 112 -3.10 3.60 11.44
C ALA A 112 -3.30 4.65 10.33
N ASP A 113 -2.34 4.71 9.40
CA ASP A 113 -2.40 5.59 8.22
C ASP A 113 -3.59 5.24 7.31
N ALA A 114 -3.80 3.96 6.99
CA ALA A 114 -4.92 3.53 6.16
C ALA A 114 -6.28 3.77 6.84
N LEU A 115 -6.39 3.52 8.15
CA LEU A 115 -7.61 3.82 8.91
C LEU A 115 -7.93 5.32 8.91
N ARG A 116 -6.90 6.19 9.00
CA ARG A 116 -7.10 7.65 8.91
C ARG A 116 -7.65 8.07 7.57
N GLN A 117 -7.18 7.45 6.48
CA GLN A 117 -7.57 7.79 5.11
C GLN A 117 -8.92 7.18 4.70
N THR A 118 -9.45 6.24 5.48
CA THR A 118 -10.73 5.55 5.27
C THR A 118 -11.79 5.94 6.31
N ASP A 119 -11.63 7.11 6.93
CA ASP A 119 -12.54 7.73 7.92
C ASP A 119 -12.74 7.00 9.24
N GLN A 120 -11.89 6.03 9.53
CA GLN A 120 -11.94 5.27 10.77
C GLN A 120 -11.10 5.94 11.86
N ALA A 121 -11.38 7.23 12.12
CA ALA A 121 -10.57 8.10 12.97
C ALA A 121 -10.36 7.54 14.39
N ALA A 122 -11.38 6.95 14.99
CA ALA A 122 -11.29 6.34 16.33
C ALA A 122 -10.33 5.14 16.36
N LEU A 123 -10.41 4.25 15.37
CA LEU A 123 -9.51 3.10 15.25
C LEU A 123 -8.08 3.54 14.90
N SER A 124 -7.95 4.54 14.02
CA SER A 124 -6.66 5.15 13.68
C SER A 124 -5.98 5.74 14.93
N ALA A 125 -6.72 6.48 15.75
CA ALA A 125 -6.19 7.03 17.00
C ALA A 125 -5.71 5.93 17.96
N GLN A 126 -6.46 4.84 18.09
CA GLN A 126 -6.04 3.69 18.91
C GLN A 126 -4.77 3.04 18.37
N ALA A 127 -4.64 2.89 17.05
CA ALA A 127 -3.45 2.35 16.42
C ALA A 127 -2.22 3.26 16.61
N TYR A 128 -2.35 4.58 16.40
CA TYR A 128 -1.24 5.51 16.66
C TYR A 128 -0.84 5.55 18.15
N LYS A 129 -1.79 5.45 19.07
CA LYS A 129 -1.49 5.35 20.52
C LYS A 129 -0.64 4.13 20.87
N ARG A 130 -0.81 3.01 20.16
CA ARG A 130 0.03 1.80 20.34
C ARG A 130 1.48 1.98 19.89
N LEU A 131 1.80 3.03 19.12
CA LEU A 131 3.17 3.35 18.73
C LEU A 131 3.94 4.14 19.79
N ILE A 132 3.25 4.72 20.78
CA ILE A 132 3.87 5.50 21.84
C ILE A 132 4.70 4.56 22.74
N GLY A 133 5.98 4.90 22.96
CA GLY A 133 6.94 4.01 23.63
C GLY A 133 7.64 3.00 22.72
N THR A 134 7.36 2.99 21.41
CA THR A 134 8.09 2.19 20.42
C THR A 134 9.08 3.06 19.64
N PRO A 135 10.03 2.48 18.86
CA PRO A 135 10.89 3.26 17.96
C PRO A 135 10.12 4.10 16.92
N LEU A 136 8.82 3.83 16.70
CA LEU A 136 7.95 4.59 15.80
C LEU A 136 7.04 5.60 16.52
N GLU A 137 7.36 5.96 17.77
CA GLU A 137 6.59 6.93 18.56
C GLU A 137 6.44 8.29 17.86
N SER A 138 7.45 8.75 17.11
CA SER A 138 7.33 9.96 16.29
C SER A 138 6.17 9.87 15.29
N ALA A 139 6.02 8.74 14.60
CA ALA A 139 4.92 8.49 13.68
C ALA A 139 3.57 8.43 14.41
N GLY A 140 3.55 7.86 15.63
CA GLY A 140 2.37 7.87 16.52
C GLY A 140 1.91 9.28 16.86
N TYR A 141 2.82 10.13 17.37
CA TYR A 141 2.51 11.52 17.68
C TYR A 141 2.10 12.33 16.44
N ARG A 142 2.81 12.14 15.32
CA ARG A 142 2.45 12.80 14.06
C ARG A 142 1.03 12.44 13.65
N GLY A 143 0.70 11.14 13.60
CA GLY A 143 -0.62 10.65 13.24
C GLY A 143 -1.75 11.18 14.14
N LEU A 144 -1.53 11.20 15.46
CA LEU A 144 -2.46 11.82 16.40
C LEU A 144 -2.61 13.32 16.17
N GLY A 145 -1.52 14.03 15.86
CA GLY A 145 -1.56 15.44 15.50
C GLY A 145 -2.37 15.71 14.22
N LEU A 146 -2.21 14.87 13.20
CA LEU A 146 -3.00 14.94 11.96
C LEU A 146 -4.50 14.73 12.23
N LEU A 147 -4.85 13.76 13.08
CA LEU A 147 -6.23 13.52 13.52
C LEU A 147 -6.78 14.72 14.31
N ALA A 148 -5.99 15.29 15.22
CA ALA A 148 -6.37 16.47 15.99
C ALA A 148 -6.65 17.68 15.09
N GLY A 149 -5.83 17.92 14.07
CA GLY A 149 -6.07 19.01 13.13
C GLY A 149 -7.22 18.73 12.15
N ALA A 150 -7.53 17.46 11.84
CA ALA A 150 -8.72 17.10 11.05
C ALA A 150 -10.03 17.43 11.77
N ARG A 151 -10.06 17.33 13.11
CA ARG A 151 -11.19 17.77 13.95
C ARG A 151 -11.15 19.26 14.31
N GLY A 152 -10.20 20.03 13.80
CA GLY A 152 -10.05 21.46 14.07
C GLY A 152 -9.35 21.82 15.40
N SER A 153 -8.87 20.85 16.16
CA SER A 153 -8.14 21.07 17.41
C SER A 153 -6.67 21.41 17.15
N TYR A 154 -6.41 22.56 16.51
CA TYR A 154 -5.08 22.92 16.02
C TYR A 154 -4.03 23.16 17.11
N ALA A 155 -4.42 23.69 18.27
CA ALA A 155 -3.51 23.83 19.41
C ALA A 155 -3.00 22.48 19.91
N GLU A 156 -3.87 21.47 19.98
CA GLU A 156 -3.48 20.11 20.34
C GLU A 156 -2.64 19.45 19.23
N ALA A 157 -2.99 19.68 17.96
CA ALA A 157 -2.20 19.22 16.82
C ALA A 157 -0.76 19.74 16.90
N ALA A 158 -0.57 21.04 17.16
CA ALA A 158 0.73 21.65 17.35
C ALA A 158 1.52 21.00 18.50
N GLN A 159 0.88 20.75 19.64
CA GLN A 159 1.51 20.07 20.77
C GLN A 159 1.97 18.65 20.40
N LEU A 160 1.11 17.85 19.76
CA LEU A 160 1.44 16.48 19.35
C LEU A 160 2.55 16.46 18.28
N LEU A 161 2.47 17.33 17.27
CA LEU A 161 3.49 17.45 16.23
C LEU A 161 4.82 17.95 16.79
N GLY A 162 4.80 18.82 17.82
CA GLY A 162 6.00 19.22 18.55
C GLY A 162 6.63 18.06 19.33
N LYS A 163 5.85 17.09 19.82
CA LYS A 163 6.41 15.84 20.41
C LYS A 163 7.10 14.99 19.34
N ALA A 164 6.48 14.83 18.18
CA ALA A 164 7.08 14.11 17.05
C ALA A 164 8.38 14.76 16.58
N GLN A 165 8.40 16.10 16.45
CA GLN A 165 9.56 16.86 15.96
C GLN A 165 10.81 16.61 16.80
N ARG A 166 10.68 16.49 18.13
CA ARG A 166 11.83 16.22 19.02
C ARG A 166 12.53 14.90 18.72
N GLN A 167 11.83 13.93 18.12
CA GLN A 167 12.39 12.64 17.76
C GLN A 167 12.91 12.62 16.32
N THR A 168 12.24 13.32 15.40
CA THR A 168 12.60 13.38 13.97
C THR A 168 12.69 14.84 13.51
N PRO A 169 13.73 15.59 13.93
CA PRO A 169 13.82 17.04 13.69
C PRO A 169 14.07 17.43 12.24
N THR A 170 14.42 16.47 11.37
CA THR A 170 14.72 16.68 9.95
C THR A 170 13.62 16.14 9.02
N ASP A 171 12.48 15.70 9.55
CA ASP A 171 11.34 15.30 8.72
C ASP A 171 10.60 16.55 8.18
N ALA A 172 10.83 16.85 6.91
CA ALA A 172 10.23 17.99 6.23
C ALA A 172 8.69 17.95 6.17
N LEU A 173 8.07 16.77 6.09
CA LEU A 173 6.60 16.67 6.11
C LEU A 173 6.08 17.03 7.50
N LEU A 174 6.68 16.46 8.54
CA LEU A 174 6.32 16.74 9.92
C LEU A 174 6.49 18.22 10.29
N LEU A 175 7.60 18.84 9.89
CA LEU A 175 7.83 20.28 10.10
C LEU A 175 6.79 21.14 9.37
N SER A 176 6.38 20.72 8.17
CA SER A 176 5.32 21.39 7.42
C SER A 176 3.96 21.25 8.10
N ASP A 177 3.64 20.06 8.62
CA ASP A 177 2.41 19.81 9.39
C ASP A 177 2.39 20.66 10.67
N LEU A 178 3.51 20.74 11.39
CA LEU A 178 3.65 21.55 12.61
C LEU A 178 3.45 23.03 12.32
N GLY A 179 4.11 23.56 11.30
CA GLY A 179 3.96 24.94 10.89
C GLY A 179 2.53 25.29 10.50
N TYR A 180 1.85 24.40 9.77
CA TYR A 180 0.44 24.58 9.45
C TYR A 180 -0.47 24.53 10.69
N ALA A 181 -0.23 23.60 11.61
CA ALA A 181 -0.97 23.53 12.86
C ALA A 181 -0.80 24.81 13.70
N ASN A 182 0.42 25.34 13.79
CA ASN A 182 0.70 26.61 14.47
C ASN A 182 -0.06 27.79 13.83
N LEU A 183 -0.04 27.91 12.49
CA LEU A 183 -0.82 28.92 11.78
C LEU A 183 -2.31 28.85 12.12
N ARG A 184 -2.88 27.64 12.08
CA ARG A 184 -4.30 27.41 12.36
C ARG A 184 -4.67 27.56 13.83
N ALA A 185 -3.70 27.40 14.73
CA ALA A 185 -3.86 27.66 16.16
C ALA A 185 -3.71 29.15 16.53
N GLY A 186 -3.40 30.03 15.56
CA GLY A 186 -3.11 31.44 15.81
C GLY A 186 -1.70 31.72 16.35
N GLN A 187 -0.87 30.68 16.44
CA GLN A 187 0.54 30.73 16.85
C GLN A 187 1.41 31.07 15.63
N ILE A 188 1.20 32.27 15.08
CA ILE A 188 1.75 32.66 13.78
C ILE A 188 3.29 32.72 13.81
N GLU A 189 3.86 33.25 14.90
CA GLU A 189 5.32 33.38 15.04
C GLU A 189 6.00 32.02 15.12
N GLU A 190 5.39 31.06 15.83
CA GLU A 190 5.88 29.70 16.00
C GLU A 190 5.83 28.89 14.69
N ALA A 191 5.06 29.32 13.70
CA ALA A 191 4.99 28.67 12.39
C ALA A 191 6.22 28.95 11.52
N ARG A 192 6.91 30.08 11.73
CA ARG A 192 7.99 30.55 10.84
C ARG A 192 9.11 29.52 10.68
N LEU A 193 9.73 29.13 11.80
CA LEU A 193 10.93 28.29 11.78
C LEU A 193 10.66 26.90 11.18
N PRO A 194 9.63 26.14 11.60
CA PRO A 194 9.32 24.84 11.00
C PRO A 194 9.03 24.91 9.49
N LEU A 195 8.31 25.94 9.03
CA LEU A 195 7.98 26.07 7.60
C LEU A 195 9.21 26.39 6.74
N MET A 196 10.10 27.26 7.23
CA MET A 196 11.37 27.54 6.56
C MET A 196 12.26 26.29 6.50
N GLN A 197 12.39 25.56 7.60
CA GLN A 197 13.13 24.30 7.64
C GLN A 197 12.54 23.26 6.69
N ALA A 198 11.22 23.10 6.67
CA ALA A 198 10.53 22.16 5.78
C ALA A 198 10.84 22.44 4.30
N LEU A 199 10.79 23.71 3.88
CA LEU A 199 11.11 24.09 2.50
C LEU A 199 12.59 23.89 2.17
N GLN A 200 13.51 24.19 3.10
CA GLN A 200 14.95 23.99 2.86
C GLN A 200 15.33 22.51 2.78
N LEU A 201 14.71 21.67 3.62
CA LEU A 201 14.93 20.22 3.62
C LEU A 201 14.35 19.55 2.38
N ARG A 202 13.22 20.06 1.87
CA ARG A 202 12.56 19.50 0.69
C ARG A 202 11.92 20.60 -0.17
N PRO A 203 12.72 21.25 -1.05
CA PRO A 203 12.27 22.38 -1.87
C PRO A 203 11.15 22.04 -2.86
N ASP A 204 11.02 20.78 -3.27
CA ASP A 204 10.02 20.25 -4.21
C ASP A 204 8.69 19.83 -3.53
N SER A 205 8.60 19.93 -2.20
CA SER A 205 7.39 19.60 -1.46
C SER A 205 6.29 20.64 -1.70
N THR A 206 5.30 20.27 -2.53
CA THR A 206 4.12 21.10 -2.80
C THR A 206 3.37 21.51 -1.53
N GLN A 207 3.33 20.63 -0.52
CA GLN A 207 2.76 20.91 0.79
C GLN A 207 3.57 21.98 1.54
N ALA A 208 4.90 21.88 1.56
CA ALA A 208 5.76 22.85 2.26
C ALA A 208 5.71 24.22 1.58
N GLN A 209 5.74 24.25 0.24
CA GLN A 209 5.57 25.46 -0.55
C GLN A 209 4.23 26.14 -0.26
N SER A 210 3.13 25.39 -0.27
CA SER A 210 1.78 25.91 -0.01
C SER A 210 1.63 26.46 1.41
N ASN A 211 2.18 25.76 2.41
CA ASN A 211 2.13 26.19 3.80
C ASN A 211 3.00 27.43 4.05
N LEU A 212 4.17 27.55 3.41
CA LEU A 212 4.98 28.76 3.49
C LEU A 212 4.31 29.95 2.78
N ALA A 213 3.71 29.72 1.60
CA ALA A 213 2.93 30.75 0.90
C ALA A 213 1.78 31.25 1.77
N LEU A 214 1.08 30.34 2.46
CA LEU A 214 0.04 30.70 3.43
C LEU A 214 0.60 31.53 4.59
N TYR A 215 1.73 31.15 5.18
CA TYR A 215 2.39 31.94 6.23
C TYR A 215 2.72 33.36 5.76
N LEU A 216 3.28 33.50 4.55
CA LEU A 216 3.63 34.79 3.97
C LEU A 216 2.38 35.65 3.72
N GLU A 217 1.29 35.05 3.23
CA GLU A 217 0.00 35.73 3.08
C GLU A 217 -0.62 36.18 4.42
N VAL A 218 -0.55 35.35 5.46
CA VAL A 218 -1.08 35.67 6.79
C VAL A 218 -0.27 36.77 7.46
N THR A 219 1.05 36.78 7.27
CA THR A 219 1.97 37.80 7.82
C THR A 219 2.07 39.08 6.97
N GLY A 220 1.29 39.19 5.88
CA GLY A 220 1.25 40.38 5.02
C GLY A 220 2.38 40.49 3.99
N GLN A 221 3.25 39.51 3.91
CA GLN A 221 4.37 39.40 2.95
C GLN A 221 3.90 38.91 1.57
N ARG A 222 2.90 39.60 0.99
CA ARG A 222 2.21 39.15 -0.24
C ARG A 222 3.14 39.04 -1.44
N GLU A 223 4.05 39.99 -1.63
CA GLU A 223 5.00 39.91 -2.75
C GLU A 223 5.93 38.70 -2.66
N GLN A 224 6.40 38.36 -1.45
CA GLN A 224 7.19 37.16 -1.23
C GLN A 224 6.35 35.90 -1.49
N ALA A 225 5.08 35.89 -1.08
CA ALA A 225 4.16 34.78 -1.35
C ALA A 225 3.95 34.59 -2.86
N ASP A 226 3.66 35.67 -3.60
CA ASP A 226 3.44 35.62 -5.05
C ASP A 226 4.68 35.12 -5.79
N ARG A 227 5.87 35.64 -5.46
CA ARG A 227 7.14 35.15 -6.03
C ARG A 227 7.37 33.67 -5.71
N LEU A 228 7.12 33.23 -4.47
CA LEU A 228 7.26 31.83 -4.08
C LEU A 228 6.30 30.94 -4.89
N MET A 229 5.03 31.34 -5.00
CA MET A 229 4.02 30.60 -5.76
C MET A 229 4.33 30.55 -7.26
N GLU A 230 4.89 31.62 -7.82
CA GLU A 230 5.28 31.70 -9.22
C GLU A 230 6.51 30.84 -9.54
N VAL A 231 7.60 30.98 -8.77
CA VAL A 231 8.84 30.22 -8.97
C VAL A 231 8.59 28.71 -8.86
N ASN A 232 7.72 28.30 -7.95
CA ASN A 232 7.35 26.89 -7.77
C ASN A 232 6.21 26.44 -8.72
N ARG A 233 5.81 27.28 -9.68
CA ARG A 233 4.78 26.98 -10.69
C ARG A 233 3.48 26.46 -10.08
N MET A 234 3.08 26.99 -8.93
CA MET A 234 1.83 26.57 -8.28
C MET A 234 0.64 26.83 -9.21
N PRO A 235 -0.30 25.89 -9.38
CA PRO A 235 -1.47 26.08 -10.23
C PRO A 235 -2.33 27.27 -9.76
N PRO A 236 -3.04 27.97 -10.68
CA PRO A 236 -3.88 29.12 -10.32
C PRO A 236 -4.90 28.80 -9.21
N ALA A 237 -5.51 27.61 -9.26
CA ALA A 237 -6.44 27.14 -8.23
C ALA A 237 -5.77 26.99 -6.84
N ALA A 238 -4.53 26.48 -6.79
CA ALA A 238 -3.79 26.35 -5.53
C ALA A 238 -3.42 27.73 -4.96
N ARG A 239 -3.02 28.69 -5.81
CA ARG A 239 -2.75 30.07 -5.38
C ARG A 239 -4.01 30.75 -4.83
N ALA A 240 -5.15 30.55 -5.48
CA ALA A 240 -6.44 31.05 -5.00
C ALA A 240 -6.79 30.45 -3.63
N ALA A 241 -6.67 29.13 -3.46
CA ALA A 241 -6.93 28.45 -2.20
C ALA A 241 -6.04 28.94 -1.05
N VAL A 242 -4.75 29.20 -1.31
CA VAL A 242 -3.83 29.77 -0.30
C VAL A 242 -4.29 31.16 0.13
N ARG A 243 -4.65 32.04 -0.81
CA ARG A 243 -5.11 33.40 -0.51
C ARG A 243 -6.44 33.41 0.24
N GLU A 244 -7.36 32.54 -0.15
CA GLU A 244 -8.64 32.37 0.54
C GLU A 244 -8.44 31.88 1.97
N ALA A 245 -7.61 30.84 2.17
CA ALA A 245 -7.29 30.34 3.51
C ALA A 245 -6.65 31.43 4.39
N ALA A 246 -5.76 32.25 3.83
CA ALA A 246 -5.17 33.37 4.56
C ALA A 246 -6.21 34.43 4.95
N GLN A 247 -7.14 34.77 4.05
CA GLN A 247 -8.23 35.69 4.34
C GLN A 247 -9.11 35.17 5.48
N GLN A 248 -9.51 33.90 5.43
CA GLN A 248 -10.31 33.27 6.48
C GLN A 248 -9.63 33.35 7.86
N MET A 249 -8.31 33.17 7.92
CA MET A 249 -7.54 33.30 9.18
C MET A 249 -7.49 34.75 9.67
N ARG A 250 -7.38 35.73 8.76
CA ARG A 250 -7.40 37.15 9.12
C ARG A 250 -8.78 37.63 9.58
N THR A 251 -9.86 37.10 9.02
CA THR A 251 -11.24 37.48 9.37
C THR A 251 -11.80 36.74 10.56
N GLY A 252 -11.35 35.50 10.80
CA GLY A 252 -11.76 34.67 11.93
C GLY A 252 -10.93 34.85 13.21
N GLY A 253 -9.84 35.61 13.15
CA GLY A 253 -8.97 35.93 14.28
C GLY A 253 -9.05 37.42 14.66
N THR A 254 -8.66 37.74 15.89
CA THR A 254 -8.40 39.14 16.31
C THR A 254 -7.41 39.81 15.34
N PRO A 255 -7.59 41.10 14.99
CA PRO A 255 -6.77 41.77 14.00
C PRO A 255 -5.29 41.66 14.35
N LEU A 256 -4.53 40.95 13.50
CA LEU A 256 -3.09 40.77 13.64
C LEU A 256 -2.40 42.10 13.34
N ALA A 257 -1.78 42.71 14.35
CA ALA A 257 -0.83 43.79 14.14
C ALA A 257 0.29 43.27 13.22
N ALA A 258 0.69 44.08 12.24
CA ALA A 258 1.78 43.74 11.33
C ALA A 258 3.05 43.46 12.15
N ALA A 259 3.36 42.18 12.37
CA ALA A 259 4.60 41.78 12.98
C ALA A 259 5.72 42.25 12.06
N SER A 260 6.50 43.21 12.56
CA SER A 260 7.72 43.68 11.93
C SER A 260 8.67 42.49 11.77
N ALA A 261 8.73 41.93 10.56
CA ALA A 261 9.57 40.78 10.24
C ALA A 261 10.52 41.13 9.08
N ALA A 262 11.81 41.02 9.36
CA ALA A 262 12.90 41.15 8.40
C ALA A 262 12.71 40.23 7.17
N PRO A 263 13.17 40.67 5.97
CA PRO A 263 12.91 39.98 4.71
C PRO A 263 13.38 38.51 4.75
N VAL A 264 12.47 37.60 4.40
CA VAL A 264 12.79 36.19 4.23
C VAL A 264 13.54 36.01 2.90
N ALA A 265 14.86 35.76 2.98
CA ALA A 265 15.67 35.43 1.81
C ALA A 265 15.40 33.97 1.39
N VAL A 266 14.46 33.76 0.48
CA VAL A 266 14.30 32.50 -0.25
C VAL A 266 15.25 32.56 -1.45
N ALA A 267 16.48 32.07 -1.29
CA ALA A 267 17.43 32.01 -2.40
C ALA A 267 16.97 30.94 -3.42
N PRO A 268 16.81 31.26 -4.71
CA PRO A 268 16.54 30.26 -5.73
C PRO A 268 17.80 29.44 -5.96
N ARG A 269 17.74 28.13 -5.69
CA ARG A 269 18.76 27.18 -6.15
C ARG A 269 18.35 26.70 -7.55
N PRO A 270 19.21 26.79 -8.58
CA PRO A 270 18.87 26.31 -9.92
C PRO A 270 18.80 24.78 -9.91
N LEU A 271 17.63 24.23 -10.24
CA LEU A 271 17.44 22.80 -10.50
C LEU A 271 17.87 22.51 -11.94
N ALA A 272 18.83 21.60 -12.10
CA ALA A 272 19.13 20.97 -13.38
C ALA A 272 17.90 20.17 -13.84
N SER A 273 17.32 20.56 -14.96
CA SER A 273 16.13 19.96 -15.54
C SER A 273 16.49 18.82 -16.49
N THR A 274 16.07 17.60 -16.15
CA THR A 274 15.76 16.56 -17.14
C THR A 274 14.25 16.49 -17.32
N PRO A 275 13.71 16.44 -18.56
CA PRO A 275 12.27 16.39 -18.78
C PRO A 275 11.75 14.96 -18.68
N GLN A 276 10.72 14.75 -17.86
CA GLN A 276 9.91 13.53 -17.84
C GLN A 276 8.48 13.88 -18.28
N PRO A 277 7.81 13.05 -19.11
CA PRO A 277 6.54 13.42 -19.72
C PRO A 277 5.39 13.43 -18.70
N ALA A 278 4.50 14.39 -18.90
CA ALA A 278 3.36 14.71 -18.05
C ALA A 278 2.41 13.52 -17.89
N ARG A 279 2.18 13.13 -16.63
CA ARG A 279 0.95 12.44 -16.23
C ARG A 279 -0.02 13.48 -15.71
N GLU A 280 -1.26 13.42 -16.17
CA GLU A 280 -2.38 14.19 -15.63
C GLU A 280 -2.68 13.71 -14.20
N ASP A 281 -1.94 14.26 -13.25
CA ASP A 281 -2.28 14.14 -11.84
C ASP A 281 -3.48 15.04 -11.57
N THR A 282 -4.62 14.44 -11.25
CA THR A 282 -5.77 15.12 -10.66
C THR A 282 -5.31 15.83 -9.37
N VAL A 283 -5.08 17.13 -9.47
CA VAL A 283 -4.61 18.00 -8.39
C VAL A 283 -5.67 18.05 -7.28
N PRO A 284 -5.41 17.51 -6.07
CA PRO A 284 -6.26 17.82 -4.93
C PRO A 284 -6.05 19.29 -4.53
N PRO A 285 -7.09 20.05 -4.15
CA PRO A 285 -6.91 21.39 -3.60
C PRO A 285 -6.18 21.32 -2.23
N PRO A 286 -5.22 22.20 -1.91
CA PRO A 286 -4.64 22.32 -0.56
C PRO A 286 -5.56 23.23 0.29
N LEU A 287 -5.75 23.19 1.62
CA LEU A 287 -5.02 22.71 2.78
C LEU A 287 -6.03 22.18 3.82
N MET A 288 -6.42 20.92 3.72
CA MET A 288 -7.15 20.24 4.80
C MET A 288 -6.30 19.05 5.25
N LEU A 289 -6.15 18.89 6.57
CA LEU A 289 -6.06 17.55 7.14
C LEU A 289 -7.42 16.90 6.85
N LYS A 290 -7.59 16.36 5.64
CA LYS A 290 -8.88 15.88 5.17
C LYS A 290 -9.38 14.80 6.13
N ALA A 291 -10.54 15.02 6.73
CA ALA A 291 -11.49 13.95 7.01
C ALA A 291 -12.05 13.46 5.67
N SER A 292 -12.34 12.18 5.60
CA SER A 292 -12.60 11.46 4.35
C SER A 292 -13.93 11.94 3.76
N ARG A 293 -13.91 12.40 2.52
CA ARG A 293 -15.11 12.89 1.84
C ARG A 293 -15.82 11.73 1.15
N TRP A 294 -16.66 11.00 1.87
CA TRP A 294 -17.74 10.18 1.30
C TRP A 294 -19.00 10.36 2.14
N ALA A 295 -19.67 11.50 1.94
CA ALA A 295 -21.06 11.70 2.31
C ALA A 295 -21.78 12.34 1.11
N GLY A 296 -22.66 11.57 0.47
CA GLY A 296 -23.70 12.10 -0.42
C GLY A 296 -23.45 12.00 -1.92
N MET A 297 -23.80 10.85 -2.52
CA MET A 297 -24.69 10.84 -3.69
C MET A 297 -25.55 9.58 -3.64
N GLY A 298 -26.85 9.80 -3.57
CA GLY A 298 -27.85 8.80 -3.25
C GLY A 298 -28.23 7.88 -4.40
N GLY A 299 -28.81 6.75 -4.02
CA GLY A 299 -29.49 5.81 -4.89
C GLY A 299 -30.10 4.70 -4.05
N LEU A 300 -31.35 4.90 -3.62
CA LEU A 300 -32.18 3.92 -2.92
C LEU A 300 -32.13 2.54 -3.60
N ARG A 301 -31.81 1.49 -2.83
CA ARG A 301 -32.53 0.21 -2.90
C ARG A 301 -32.71 -0.36 -1.51
N THR A 302 -33.97 -0.43 -1.12
CA THR A 302 -34.51 -1.19 0.00
C THR A 302 -34.28 -2.69 -0.18
N ALA A 303 -33.74 -3.34 0.84
CA ALA A 303 -33.96 -4.76 1.14
C ALA A 303 -33.69 -4.94 2.65
N SER A 304 -34.65 -4.53 3.49
CA SER A 304 -35.43 -5.45 4.33
C SER A 304 -35.30 -6.95 4.02
N GLN A 305 -35.25 -7.76 5.09
CA GLN A 305 -35.41 -9.23 5.15
C GLN A 305 -34.12 -10.03 4.85
N LEU A 306 -33.53 -10.89 5.71
CA LEU A 306 -34.01 -11.66 6.86
C LEU A 306 -32.86 -11.90 7.87
N ASN A 307 -33.16 -11.77 9.16
CA ASN A 307 -32.46 -12.49 10.22
C ASN A 307 -33.54 -12.92 11.23
N PRO A 308 -33.84 -14.22 11.43
CA PRO A 308 -34.84 -14.61 12.41
C PRO A 308 -34.26 -14.56 13.83
N SER A 309 -34.93 -13.77 14.68
CA SER A 309 -34.78 -13.77 16.13
C SER A 309 -35.53 -14.97 16.71
N VAL A 310 -34.84 -15.78 17.50
CA VAL A 310 -35.46 -16.79 18.36
C VAL A 310 -35.92 -16.04 19.62
N ALA A 311 -37.23 -15.91 19.79
CA ALA A 311 -37.84 -15.40 21.01
C ALA A 311 -38.68 -16.50 21.66
N ASP A 312 -38.48 -16.59 22.96
CA ASP A 312 -39.20 -17.41 23.93
C ASP A 312 -40.72 -17.42 23.75
N SER A 313 -41.32 -18.58 23.98
CA SER A 313 -42.73 -18.69 24.32
C SER A 313 -42.84 -19.52 25.60
N THR A 314 -43.10 -18.81 26.70
CA THR A 314 -43.57 -19.38 27.95
C THR A 314 -45.07 -19.68 27.82
N LEU A 315 -45.51 -20.86 28.30
CA LEU A 315 -46.66 -21.01 29.21
C LEU A 315 -46.96 -22.48 29.55
N SER A 316 -46.90 -22.74 30.86
CA SER A 316 -47.70 -23.63 31.71
C SER A 316 -47.84 -25.14 31.43
N MET A 317 -47.48 -25.89 32.49
CA MET A 317 -47.74 -27.32 32.75
C MET A 317 -49.23 -27.64 32.98
N PRO A 318 -49.62 -28.94 33.05
CA PRO A 318 -49.66 -29.64 34.35
C PRO A 318 -49.12 -31.10 34.30
N PRO A 319 -49.01 -31.80 35.44
CA PRO A 319 -48.12 -32.94 35.61
C PRO A 319 -48.84 -34.29 35.45
N ASN A 320 -48.10 -35.34 35.06
CA ASN A 320 -48.43 -36.67 35.55
C ASN A 320 -47.22 -37.61 35.64
N SER A 321 -47.33 -38.46 36.65
CA SER A 321 -46.34 -39.28 37.33
C SER A 321 -45.96 -40.56 36.58
N THR A 322 -44.96 -41.27 37.15
CA THR A 322 -44.62 -42.71 36.97
C THR A 322 -44.01 -43.10 35.62
N SER A 323 -43.02 -44.00 35.51
CA SER A 323 -42.32 -44.87 36.47
C SER A 323 -41.11 -45.49 35.77
N GLN A 324 -40.06 -45.79 36.55
CA GLN A 324 -39.19 -46.97 36.45
C GLN A 324 -38.46 -47.33 35.15
N GLY A 325 -37.16 -47.62 35.29
CA GLY A 325 -36.47 -48.52 34.38
C GLY A 325 -34.96 -48.32 34.30
N THR A 326 -34.24 -48.70 35.35
CA THR A 326 -32.83 -49.11 35.24
C THR A 326 -32.70 -50.30 34.31
N GLN A 327 -31.81 -50.22 33.31
CA GLN A 327 -30.59 -51.02 33.16
C GLN A 327 -29.77 -50.50 31.99
#